data_AF-A0A9D8IFQ8-F1
#
_entry.id   AF-A0A9D8IFQ8-F1
#
_cell.length_a   1.000
_cell.length_b   1.000
_cell.length_c   1.000
_cell.angle_alpha   90.00
_cell.angle_beta   90.00
_cell.angle_gamma   90.00
#
_symmetry.space_group_name_H-M   'P 1'
#
loop_
_entity.id
_entity.type
_entity.pdbx_description
1 polymer ?
#
loop_
_entity_poly.entity_id
_entity_poly.type
_entity_poly.pdbx_seq_one_letter_code
_entity_poly.pdbx_strand_id
1 'polypeptide(L)' 'FGTVMNEGATKGILVSTADYGPDAYEFAKGKPLTLLNGSNLLHLLGKHGHKAKIDLKEAKKILAEQEKQKNYLNIK' A
#
# COMPACT_ATOMS: atom_id res chain seq x y z
N PHE A 1 -4.43 -17.90 3.25
CA PHE A 1 -4.70 -17.77 4.70
C PHE A 1 -3.42 -17.53 5.53
N GLY A 2 -2.34 -16.99 4.94
CA GLY A 2 -0.98 -17.23 5.46
C GLY A 2 -0.20 -16.04 6.04
N THR A 3 -0.79 -14.89 6.31
CA THR A 3 -0.05 -13.74 6.88
C THR A 3 -0.57 -13.34 8.27
N VAL A 4 -1.87 -13.10 8.43
CA VAL A 4 -2.42 -12.62 9.72
C VAL A 4 -2.30 -13.67 10.83
N MET A 5 -2.60 -14.94 10.55
CA MET A 5 -2.43 -16.04 11.52
C MET A 5 -0.98 -16.48 11.72
N ASN A 6 -0.14 -16.32 10.69
CA ASN A 6 1.25 -16.80 10.72
C ASN A 6 2.18 -15.83 11.47
N GLU A 7 1.82 -14.54 11.53
CA GLU A 7 2.54 -13.51 12.28
C GLU A 7 1.95 -13.23 13.67
N GLY A 8 0.91 -13.96 14.09
CA GLY A 8 0.22 -13.71 15.36
C GLY A 8 -0.51 -12.36 15.42
N ALA A 9 -0.79 -11.75 14.27
CA ALA A 9 -1.46 -10.46 14.19
C ALA A 9 -2.96 -10.61 14.45
N THR A 10 -3.51 -9.79 15.34
CA THR A 10 -4.95 -9.80 15.66
C THR A 10 -5.80 -9.14 14.57
N LYS A 11 -5.21 -8.25 13.76
CA LYS A 11 -5.82 -7.57 12.61
C LYS A 11 -4.75 -7.27 11.55
N GLY A 12 -5.08 -7.50 10.28
CA GLY A 12 -4.27 -7.08 9.13
C GLY A 12 -4.92 -5.91 8.38
N ILE A 13 -4.11 -5.02 7.81
CA ILE A 13 -4.58 -3.94 6.92
C ILE A 13 -3.86 -4.11 5.57
N LEU A 14 -4.62 -4.31 4.50
CA LEU A 14 -4.11 -4.32 3.14
C LEU A 14 -4.32 -2.94 2.53
N VAL A 15 -3.22 -2.27 2.18
CA VAL A 15 -3.26 -0.94 1.56
C VAL A 15 -2.89 -1.06 0.08
N SER A 16 -3.73 -0.52 -0.80
CA SER A 16 -3.48 -0.46 -2.24
C SER A 16 -3.67 0.96 -2.74
N THR A 17 -2.86 1.39 -3.70
CA THR A 17 -3.05 2.66 -4.40
C THR A 17 -4.20 2.60 -5.42
N ALA A 18 -4.63 1.39 -5.79
CA ALA A 18 -5.76 1.13 -6.68
C ALA A 18 -7.00 0.65 -5.90
N ASP A 19 -8.15 0.68 -6.56
CA ASP A 19 -9.40 0.16 -5.99
C ASP A 19 -9.42 -1.36 -5.90
N TYR A 20 -10.15 -1.86 -4.90
CA TYR A 20 -10.41 -3.28 -4.72
C TYR A 20 -11.65 -3.69 -5.51
N GLY A 21 -11.56 -4.82 -6.22
CA GLY A 21 -12.71 -5.46 -6.84
C GLY A 21 -13.60 -6.19 -5.82
N PRO A 22 -14.83 -6.61 -6.22
CA PRO A 22 -15.77 -7.34 -5.36
C PRO A 22 -15.15 -8.58 -4.70
N ASP A 23 -14.32 -9.31 -5.44
CA ASP A 23 -13.64 -10.53 -4.97
C ASP A 23 -12.70 -10.26 -3.79
N ALA A 24 -12.04 -9.10 -3.78
CA ALA A 24 -11.17 -8.73 -2.67
C ALA A 24 -11.99 -8.44 -1.41
N TYR A 25 -13.13 -7.74 -1.54
CA TYR A 25 -14.04 -7.50 -0.43
C TYR A 25 -14.63 -8.80 0.12
N GLU A 26 -15.07 -9.72 -0.73
CA GLU A 26 -15.55 -11.05 -0.30
C GLU A 26 -14.40 -11.87 0.32
N PHE A 27 -13.17 -11.73 -0.16
CA PHE A 27 -12.01 -12.37 0.48
C PHE A 27 -11.74 -11.85 1.89
N ALA A 28 -11.95 -10.55 2.15
CA ALA A 28 -11.74 -9.93 3.45
C ALA A 28 -12.91 -10.18 4.42
N LYS A 29 -14.11 -10.43 3.90
CA LYS A 29 -15.33 -10.67 4.67
C LYS A 29 -15.17 -11.87 5.61
N GLY A 30 -15.47 -11.66 6.89
CA GLY A 30 -15.35 -12.69 7.92
C GLY A 30 -13.91 -12.97 8.38
N LYS A 31 -12.90 -12.26 7.86
CA LYS A 31 -11.50 -12.34 8.32
C LYS A 31 -11.13 -11.09 9.11
N PRO A 32 -10.16 -11.16 10.03
CA PRO A 32 -9.59 -9.98 10.69
C PRO A 32 -8.66 -9.20 9.73
N LEU A 33 -9.18 -8.86 8.55
CA LEU A 33 -8.46 -8.22 7.46
C LEU A 33 -9.26 -7.01 6.97
N THR A 34 -8.66 -5.84 7.01
CA THR A 34 -9.26 -4.59 6.51
C THR A 34 -8.61 -4.21 5.18
N LEU A 35 -9.43 -3.84 4.19
CA LEU A 35 -8.97 -3.33 2.91
C LEU A 35 -9.07 -1.81 2.89
N LEU A 36 -7.98 -1.15 2.51
CA LEU A 36 -7.89 0.30 2.47
C LEU A 36 -7.31 0.74 1.12
N ASN A 37 -8.11 1.44 0.31
CA ASN A 37 -7.66 1.95 -0.99
C ASN A 37 -6.98 3.33 -0.83
N GLY A 38 -6.31 3.77 -1.90
CA GLY A 38 -5.54 5.00 -1.91
C GLY A 38 -6.40 6.23 -1.66
N SER A 39 -7.62 6.26 -2.21
CA SER A 39 -8.59 7.33 -2.00
C SER A 39 -9.01 7.46 -0.52
N ASN A 40 -9.31 6.34 0.14
CA ASN A 40 -9.64 6.34 1.57
C ASN A 40 -8.44 6.70 2.43
N LEU A 41 -7.22 6.29 2.05
CA LEU A 41 -5.99 6.67 2.75
C LEU A 41 -5.77 8.18 2.69
N LEU A 42 -5.87 8.78 1.51
CA LEU A 42 -5.73 10.22 1.32
C LEU A 42 -6.79 10.98 2.12
N HIS A 43 -8.04 10.50 2.13
CA HIS A 43 -9.11 11.09 2.91
C HIS A 43 -8.82 11.05 4.42
N LEU A 44 -8.36 9.91 4.94
CA LEU A 44 -7.99 9.77 6.37
C LEU A 44 -6.80 10.65 6.73
N LEU A 45 -5.75 10.67 5.90
CA LEU A 45 -4.58 11.53 6.12
C LEU A 45 -4.97 13.01 6.14
N GLY A 46 -5.83 13.43 5.20
CA GLY A 46 -6.38 14.79 5.18
C GLY A 46 -7.15 15.14 6.44
N LYS A 47 -7.98 14.21 6.96
CA LYS A 47 -8.73 14.38 8.22
C LYS A 47 -7.82 14.53 9.44
N HIS A 48 -6.64 13.91 9.41
CA HIS A 48 -5.64 14.01 10.48
C HIS A 48 -4.58 15.11 10.23
N GLY A 49 -4.80 16.01 9.25
CA GLY A 49 -3.92 17.15 8.98
C GLY A 49 -2.66 16.82 8.17
N HIS A 50 -2.53 15.60 7.67
CA HIS A 50 -1.42 15.17 6.82
C HIS A 50 -1.76 15.42 5.34
N LYS A 51 -0.99 16.30 4.70
CA LYS A 51 -1.08 16.50 3.24
C LYS A 51 -0.29 15.40 2.54
N ALA A 52 -1.00 14.39 2.06
CA ALA A 52 -0.45 13.36 1.18
C ALA A 52 -1.02 13.51 -0.23
N LYS A 53 -0.26 13.07 -1.22
CA LYS A 53 -0.67 13.00 -2.64
C LYS A 53 -0.28 11.64 -3.20
N ILE A 54 -1.13 11.07 -4.06
CA ILE A 54 -0.78 9.89 -4.84
C ILE A 54 -0.45 10.39 -6.25
N ASP A 55 0.85 10.45 -6.57
CA ASP A 55 1.34 10.78 -7.91
C ASP A 55 2.11 9.60 -8.49
N LEU A 56 1.48 8.87 -9.41
CA LEU A 56 2.07 7.71 -10.07
C LEU A 56 3.24 8.08 -10.98
N LYS A 57 3.27 9.30 -11.54
CA LYS A 57 4.36 9.75 -12.42
C LYS A 57 5.61 10.04 -11.59
N GLU A 58 5.44 10.74 -10.48
CA GLU A 58 6.51 11.00 -9.51
C GLU A 58 7.04 9.70 -8.92
N ALA A 59 6.16 8.78 -8.51
CA ALA A 59 6.55 7.47 -8.00
C ALA A 59 7.40 6.68 -9.02
N LYS A 60 6.99 6.64 -10.30
CA LYS A 60 7.77 5.99 -11.36
C LYS A 60 9.15 6.63 -11.57
N LYS A 61 9.26 7.96 -11.47
CA LYS A 61 10.55 8.66 -11.58
C LYS A 61 11.48 8.30 -10.43
N ILE A 62 10.98 8.36 -9.19
CA ILE A 62 11.75 8.03 -7.98
C ILE A 62 12.26 6.58 -8.05
N LEU A 63 11.40 5.64 -8.45
CA LEU A 63 11.80 4.23 -8.60
C LEU A 63 12.91 4.06 -9.65
N ALA A 64 12.78 4.71 -10.81
CA ALA A 64 13.80 4.66 -11.86
C ALA A 64 15.14 5.29 -11.42
N GLU A 65 15.09 6.36 -10.61
CA GLU A 65 16.29 7.00 -10.02
C GLU A 65 16.94 6.10 -8.97
N GLN A 66 16.14 5.45 -8.12
CA GLN A 66 16.61 4.46 -7.14
C GLN A 66 17.29 3.26 -7.80
N GLU A 67 16.72 2.75 -8.89
CA GLU A 67 17.33 1.67 -9.69
C GLU A 67 18.68 2.08 -10.28
N LYS A 68 18.77 3.29 -10.86
CA LYS A 68 20.04 3.83 -11.37
C LYS A 68 21.08 3.98 -10.27
N GLN A 69 20.70 4.53 -9.12
CA GLN A 69 21.60 4.73 -7.99
C GLN A 69 22.12 3.39 -7.44
N LYS A 70 21.23 2.40 -7.34
CA LYS A 70 21.59 1.05 -6.86
C LYS A 70 22.55 0.36 -7.83
N ASN A 71 22.30 0.47 -9.14
CA ASN A 71 23.22 -0.06 -10.15
C ASN A 71 24.59 0.60 -10.07
N TYR A 72 24.67 1.93 -9.87
CA TYR A 72 25.95 2.63 -9.71
C TYR A 72 26.73 2.19 -8.46
N LEU A 73 26.04 1.92 -7.35
CA LEU A 73 26.66 1.41 -6.12
C LEU A 73 27.14 -0.04 -6.25
N ASN A 74 26.47 -0.86 -7.05
CA ASN A 74 26.85 -2.27 -7.24
C ASN A 74 28.05 -2.47 -8.19
N ILE A 75 28.40 -1.46 -8.98
CA ILE A 75 29.55 -1.49 -9.91
C ILE A 75 30.78 -0.77 -9.36
N LYS A 76 30.70 -0.20 -8.15
CA LYS A 76 31.82 0.35 -7.38
C LYS A 76 32.27 -0.65 -6.33
#